data_AF-A0A514LK52-F1
#
_entry.id   AF-A0A514LK52-F1
#
_cell.length_a   1.000
_cell.length_b   1.000
_cell.length_c   1.000
_cell.angle_alpha   90.00
_cell.angle_beta   90.00
_cell.angle_gamma   90.00
#
_symmetry.space_group_name_H-M   'P 1'
#
loop_
_entity.id
_entity.type
_entity.pdbx_description
1 polymer ?
#
loop_
_entity_poly.entity_id
_entity_poly.type
_entity_poly.pdbx_seq_one_letter_code
_entity_poly.pdbx_strand_id
1 'polypeptide(L)'
;MKEIKNYQHYKYSHRIDQKPNRQLMNDTIYSTRDTENGEFIIGKIKGLYNKDDDQLAKQFKKSRESFLMYEHDQPTFTKLETIMNRYAEAKNPLAKYHEETGEYLTKYSKNDKGPVVKQLKYKSKKLGSHKDLSYKFDPKNKRVVTLSLKPFRMDVYKDEERYKFVTIRYDDLKEEKGQYILPKEKYQEKLEEKGITDVGNFQFSVYTSDIIVVDGIEYRFVGVNEDARNVIECDTVNRKSDKRLRFTITKKIMDFKKVNTNVLGDRFPDSGEKLRFSYNK
;
A
#
# COMPACT_ATOMS: atom_id res chain seq x y z
N MET A 1 16.86 -12.33 43.00
CA MET A 1 17.39 -11.77 41.73
C MET A 1 17.51 -12.79 40.59
N LYS A 2 18.04 -14.00 40.79
CA LYS A 2 18.10 -15.04 39.74
C LYS A 2 16.71 -15.44 39.22
N GLU A 3 15.72 -15.56 40.11
CA GLU A 3 14.34 -15.94 39.74
C GLU A 3 13.64 -14.90 38.84
N ILE A 4 13.81 -13.61 39.11
CA ILE A 4 13.23 -12.53 38.29
C ILE A 4 13.82 -12.53 36.87
N LYS A 5 15.14 -12.76 36.74
CA LYS A 5 15.81 -12.82 35.43
C LYS A 5 15.41 -14.06 34.61
N ASN A 6 14.93 -15.12 35.28
CA ASN A 6 14.57 -16.38 34.65
C ASN A 6 13.07 -16.53 34.38
N TYR A 7 12.24 -15.56 34.78
CA TYR A 7 10.80 -15.61 34.53
C TYR A 7 10.51 -15.54 33.03
N GLN A 8 9.73 -16.50 32.50
CA GLN A 8 9.37 -16.59 31.08
C GLN A 8 7.87 -16.39 30.82
N HIS A 9 7.05 -16.35 31.87
CA HIS A 9 5.58 -16.35 31.75
C HIS A 9 4.98 -14.93 31.69
N TYR A 10 5.66 -14.01 31.01
CA TYR A 10 5.15 -12.65 30.83
C TYR A 10 3.86 -12.65 30.02
N LYS A 11 2.90 -11.84 30.46
CA LYS A 11 1.64 -11.58 29.74
C LYS A 11 1.77 -10.30 28.93
N TYR A 12 1.06 -10.26 27.81
CA TYR A 12 1.09 -9.13 26.89
C TYR A 12 -0.34 -8.76 26.52
N SER A 13 -0.66 -7.48 26.62
CA SER A 13 -1.93 -6.90 26.20
C SER A 13 -1.65 -5.81 25.18
N HIS A 14 -2.36 -5.83 24.05
CA HIS A 14 -2.26 -4.82 23.01
C HIS A 14 -3.59 -4.08 22.90
N ARG A 15 -3.53 -2.74 22.90
CA ARG A 15 -4.74 -1.94 22.69
C ARG A 15 -5.20 -2.07 21.25
N ILE A 16 -6.37 -2.67 21.07
CA ILE A 16 -7.02 -2.87 19.76
C ILE A 16 -7.53 -1.53 19.24
N ASP A 17 -7.28 -1.24 17.96
CA ASP A 17 -7.73 -0.01 17.31
C ASP A 17 -8.96 -0.26 16.42
N GLN A 18 -10.12 0.13 16.92
CA GLN A 18 -11.40 0.04 16.22
C GLN A 18 -11.93 1.42 15.78
N LYS A 19 -11.11 2.48 15.86
CA LYS A 19 -11.55 3.85 15.58
C LYS A 19 -11.85 4.03 14.09
N PRO A 20 -13.10 4.37 13.70
CA PRO A 20 -13.41 4.68 12.31
C PRO A 20 -12.79 6.02 11.87
N ASN A 21 -12.85 6.30 10.57
CA ASN A 21 -12.43 7.59 9.99
C ASN A 21 -11.00 8.02 10.38
N ARG A 22 -10.02 7.12 10.19
CA ARG A 22 -8.60 7.50 10.09
C ARG A 22 -8.28 7.99 8.68
N GLN A 23 -7.01 8.20 8.37
CA GLN A 23 -6.60 8.50 7.00
C GLN A 23 -7.15 7.45 6.02
N LEU A 24 -7.91 7.88 5.02
CA LEU A 24 -8.61 6.99 4.08
C LEU A 24 -7.65 6.41 3.03
N MET A 25 -6.76 7.25 2.51
CA MET A 25 -5.82 6.95 1.44
C MET A 25 -4.68 7.97 1.44
N ASN A 26 -3.66 7.80 0.58
CA ASN A 26 -2.61 8.79 0.44
C ASN A 26 -3.10 10.02 -0.35
N ASP A 27 -2.61 11.20 0.01
CA ASP A 27 -3.03 12.48 -0.58
C ASP A 27 -2.51 12.69 -2.02
N THR A 28 -1.44 11.99 -2.40
CA THR A 28 -0.84 12.15 -3.74
C THR A 28 -1.81 11.68 -4.82
N ILE A 29 -2.16 12.60 -5.71
CA ILE A 29 -2.93 12.34 -6.93
C ILE A 29 -1.98 11.93 -8.06
N TYR A 30 -2.32 10.84 -8.73
CA TYR A 30 -1.58 10.28 -9.85
C TYR A 30 -2.39 10.37 -11.14
N SER A 31 -1.69 10.64 -12.24
CA SER A 31 -2.20 10.39 -13.59
C SER A 31 -1.88 8.95 -13.96
N THR A 32 -2.66 8.37 -14.86
CA THR A 32 -2.36 7.07 -15.48
C THR A 32 -2.08 7.21 -16.98
N ARG A 33 -1.58 6.15 -17.62
CA ARG A 33 -1.52 5.99 -19.07
C ARG A 33 -1.88 4.56 -19.42
N ASP A 34 -2.78 4.40 -20.37
CA ASP A 34 -3.07 3.13 -21.00
C ASP A 34 -1.99 2.82 -22.04
N THR A 35 -1.56 1.57 -22.06
CA THR A 35 -0.59 1.02 -23.00
C THR A 35 -1.05 -0.38 -23.40
N GLU A 36 -0.45 -0.96 -24.44
CA GLU A 36 -0.71 -2.36 -24.83
C GLU A 36 -0.47 -3.36 -23.68
N ASN A 37 0.43 -3.02 -22.75
CA ASN A 37 0.80 -3.85 -21.61
C ASN A 37 -0.06 -3.58 -20.36
N GLY A 38 -1.13 -2.81 -20.48
CA GLY A 38 -2.04 -2.41 -19.41
C GLY A 38 -1.85 -0.95 -18.96
N GLU A 39 -2.60 -0.56 -17.93
CA GLU A 39 -2.61 0.80 -17.42
C GLU A 39 -1.50 1.00 -16.37
N PHE A 40 -0.69 2.05 -16.54
CA PHE A 40 0.43 2.37 -15.66
C PHE A 40 0.21 3.67 -14.89
N ILE A 41 0.63 3.67 -13.63
CA ILE A 41 0.72 4.90 -12.82
C ILE A 41 1.88 5.75 -13.32
N ILE A 42 1.65 7.05 -13.51
CA ILE A 42 2.70 7.99 -13.89
C ILE A 42 3.40 8.55 -12.65
N GLY A 43 4.64 8.10 -12.46
CA GLY A 43 5.57 8.65 -11.48
C GLY A 43 6.21 9.95 -11.96
N LYS A 44 6.82 10.66 -11.01
CA LYS A 44 7.63 11.85 -11.31
C LYS A 44 8.88 11.86 -10.44
N ILE A 45 10.00 12.29 -11.02
CA ILE A 45 11.24 12.60 -10.32
C ILE A 45 11.38 14.12 -10.34
N LYS A 46 11.52 14.72 -9.16
CA LYS A 46 11.75 16.16 -8.94
C LYS A 46 13.17 16.35 -8.41
N GLY A 47 13.61 17.59 -8.24
CA GLY A 47 14.90 17.87 -7.60
C GLY A 47 16.08 17.27 -8.37
N LEU A 48 16.00 17.28 -9.70
CA LEU A 48 16.94 16.59 -10.59
C LEU A 48 18.41 16.96 -10.38
N TYR A 49 18.68 18.13 -9.79
CA TYR A 49 20.02 18.69 -9.57
C TYR A 49 20.43 18.67 -8.09
N ASN A 50 19.70 17.96 -7.23
CA ASN A 50 20.08 17.77 -5.82
C ASN A 50 21.20 16.72 -5.72
N LYS A 51 22.38 17.11 -5.22
CA LYS A 51 23.58 16.24 -5.14
C LYS A 51 23.35 14.93 -4.36
N ASP A 52 22.45 14.97 -3.36
CA ASP A 52 22.16 13.83 -2.49
C ASP A 52 21.07 12.87 -3.02
N ASP A 53 20.40 13.21 -4.12
CA ASP A 53 19.28 12.42 -4.67
C ASP A 53 19.76 11.52 -5.82
N ASP A 54 19.66 10.21 -5.64
CA ASP A 54 20.04 9.20 -6.64
C ASP A 54 18.83 8.59 -7.39
N GLN A 55 17.62 9.12 -7.19
CA GLN A 55 16.40 8.55 -7.74
C GLN A 55 16.43 8.48 -9.27
N LEU A 56 16.94 9.52 -9.93
CA LEU A 56 17.08 9.55 -11.39
C LEU A 56 18.05 8.48 -11.87
N ALA A 57 19.25 8.40 -11.28
CA ALA A 57 20.27 7.42 -11.67
C ALA A 57 19.76 5.98 -11.50
N LYS A 58 19.11 5.68 -10.37
CA LYS A 58 18.48 4.37 -10.11
C LYS A 58 17.39 4.05 -11.14
N GLN A 59 16.49 5.00 -11.43
CA GLN A 59 15.40 4.77 -12.37
C GLN A 59 15.92 4.61 -13.80
N PHE A 60 16.92 5.40 -14.21
CA PHE A 60 17.55 5.33 -15.53
C PHE A 60 18.26 3.99 -15.73
N LYS A 61 19.04 3.52 -14.75
CA LYS A 61 19.71 2.21 -14.80
C LYS A 61 18.72 1.04 -14.83
N LYS A 62 17.60 1.18 -14.10
CA LYS A 62 16.59 0.12 -14.00
C LYS A 62 15.72 -0.02 -15.25
N SER A 63 15.27 1.10 -15.81
CA SER A 63 14.28 1.11 -16.91
C SER A 63 14.23 2.50 -17.57
N ARG A 64 15.16 2.77 -18.49
CA ARG A 64 15.30 4.09 -19.14
C ARG A 64 14.15 4.37 -20.13
N GLU A 65 13.65 3.32 -20.77
CA GLU A 65 12.50 3.31 -21.67
C GLU A 65 11.17 3.61 -20.96
N SER A 66 11.14 3.58 -19.62
CA SER A 66 9.95 3.96 -18.85
C SER A 66 9.68 5.47 -18.85
N PHE A 67 10.67 6.30 -19.15
CA PHE A 67 10.49 7.75 -19.19
C PHE A 67 9.56 8.15 -20.34
N LEU A 68 8.56 8.99 -20.08
CA LEU A 68 7.69 9.50 -21.15
C LEU A 68 8.45 10.35 -22.18
N MET A 69 9.59 10.90 -21.77
CA MET A 69 10.50 11.63 -22.66
C MET A 69 11.15 10.70 -23.70
N TYR A 70 11.38 9.42 -23.37
CA TYR A 70 11.90 8.44 -24.33
C TYR A 70 10.94 8.27 -25.52
N GLU A 71 9.64 8.15 -25.24
CA GLU A 71 8.62 7.91 -26.27
C GLU A 71 8.23 9.16 -27.06
N HIS A 72 8.26 10.32 -26.41
CA HIS A 72 7.68 11.55 -26.98
C HIS A 72 8.70 12.63 -27.36
N ASP A 73 9.97 12.49 -26.95
CA ASP A 73 11.01 13.49 -27.17
C ASP A 73 12.41 12.86 -27.16
N GLN A 74 12.64 11.97 -28.13
CA GLN A 74 13.89 11.24 -28.30
C GLN A 74 15.13 12.17 -28.35
N PRO A 75 15.12 13.34 -29.03
CA PRO A 75 16.29 14.22 -29.05
C PRO A 75 16.70 14.74 -27.66
N THR A 76 15.73 15.12 -26.82
CA THR A 76 16.01 15.53 -25.44
C THR A 76 16.46 14.34 -24.58
N PHE A 77 15.88 13.15 -24.83
CA PHE A 77 16.31 11.93 -24.16
C PHE A 77 17.76 11.57 -24.46
N THR A 78 18.21 11.71 -25.71
CA THR A 78 19.61 11.50 -26.07
C THR A 78 20.54 12.47 -25.34
N LYS A 79 20.16 13.76 -25.23
CA LYS A 79 20.91 14.72 -24.39
C LYS A 79 21.02 14.25 -22.93
N LEU A 80 19.91 13.79 -22.34
CA LEU A 80 19.91 13.22 -20.99
C LEU A 80 20.85 12.01 -20.91
N GLU A 81 20.73 11.05 -21.82
CA GLU A 81 21.54 9.83 -21.85
C GLU A 81 23.03 10.12 -21.94
N THR A 82 23.45 11.09 -22.76
CA THR A 82 24.85 11.53 -22.83
C THR A 82 25.35 12.00 -21.47
N ILE A 83 24.58 12.82 -20.76
CA ILE A 83 24.96 13.31 -19.43
C ILE A 83 24.98 12.16 -18.41
N MET A 84 23.96 11.30 -18.41
CA MET A 84 23.85 10.16 -17.51
C MET A 84 25.04 9.20 -17.66
N ASN A 85 25.50 8.96 -18.89
CA ASN A 85 26.63 8.07 -19.17
C ASN A 85 27.97 8.73 -18.83
N ARG A 86 28.16 10.01 -19.15
CA ARG A 86 29.40 10.75 -18.86
C ARG A 86 29.68 10.85 -17.37
N TYR A 87 28.63 10.98 -16.56
CA TYR A 87 28.73 11.16 -15.11
C TYR A 87 28.19 9.96 -14.32
N ALA A 88 28.27 8.74 -14.89
CA ALA A 88 27.66 7.54 -14.31
C ALA A 88 28.17 7.17 -12.91
N GLU A 89 29.43 7.52 -12.59
CA GLU A 89 30.04 7.30 -11.27
C GLU A 89 29.53 8.27 -10.20
N ALA A 90 28.90 9.38 -10.60
CA ALA A 90 28.32 10.32 -9.66
C ALA A 90 26.99 9.79 -9.11
N LYS A 91 26.74 10.03 -7.81
CA LYS A 91 25.46 9.73 -7.17
C LYS A 91 24.27 10.35 -7.91
N ASN A 92 24.44 11.60 -8.37
CA ASN A 92 23.51 12.29 -9.25
C ASN A 92 24.26 12.88 -10.47
N PRO A 93 24.17 12.23 -11.65
CA PRO A 93 24.81 12.69 -12.87
C PRO A 93 24.42 14.11 -13.32
N LEU A 94 23.15 14.50 -13.19
CA LEU A 94 22.69 15.84 -13.57
C LEU A 94 23.20 16.92 -12.61
N ALA A 95 23.29 16.62 -11.32
CA ALA A 95 23.87 17.54 -10.34
C ALA A 95 25.37 17.75 -10.60
N LYS A 96 26.10 16.69 -10.96
CA LYS A 96 27.53 16.77 -11.28
C LYS A 96 27.78 17.56 -12.56
N TYR A 97 26.99 17.32 -13.60
CA TYR A 97 27.03 18.12 -14.82
C TYR A 97 26.81 19.61 -14.52
N HIS A 98 25.76 19.95 -13.76
CA HIS A 98 25.48 21.34 -13.41
C HIS A 98 26.59 21.99 -12.57
N GLU A 99 27.20 21.24 -11.64
CA GLU A 99 28.34 21.71 -10.85
C GLU A 99 29.56 22.06 -11.72
N GLU A 100 29.86 21.24 -12.73
CA GLU A 100 31.04 21.44 -13.57
C GLU A 100 30.84 22.49 -14.67
N THR A 101 29.65 22.55 -15.26
CA THR A 101 29.39 23.41 -16.43
C THR A 101 28.62 24.69 -16.10
N GLY A 102 27.92 24.72 -14.95
CA GLY A 102 26.94 25.76 -14.64
C GLY A 102 25.62 25.62 -15.42
N GLU A 103 25.48 24.60 -16.28
CA GLU A 103 24.32 24.44 -17.16
C GLU A 103 23.29 23.46 -16.60
N TYR A 104 22.06 23.57 -17.07
CA TYR A 104 21.00 22.60 -16.79
C TYR A 104 20.67 21.81 -18.06
N LEU A 105 20.24 20.56 -17.92
CA LEU A 105 19.57 19.85 -19.02
C LEU A 105 18.40 20.69 -19.54
N THR A 106 18.47 21.07 -20.81
CA THR A 106 17.40 21.76 -21.55
C THR A 106 16.74 20.82 -22.55
N LYS A 107 15.45 21.08 -22.82
CA LYS A 107 14.76 20.44 -23.95
C LYS A 107 15.53 20.73 -25.25
N TYR A 108 15.65 19.74 -26.12
CA TYR A 108 16.26 19.94 -27.42
C TYR A 108 15.54 21.06 -28.20
N SER A 109 16.33 21.95 -28.79
CA SER A 109 15.87 22.95 -29.75
C SER A 109 17.01 23.29 -30.72
N LYS A 110 16.69 23.70 -31.95
CA LYS A 110 17.71 23.97 -32.99
C LYS A 110 18.69 25.09 -32.60
N ASN A 111 18.22 26.07 -31.83
CA ASN A 111 19.00 27.24 -31.42
C ASN A 111 19.48 27.14 -29.96
N ASP A 112 19.38 25.96 -29.36
CA ASP A 112 19.74 25.67 -27.96
C ASP A 112 19.07 26.55 -26.89
N LYS A 113 17.91 27.15 -27.22
CA LYS A 113 17.08 27.96 -26.31
C LYS A 113 15.92 27.17 -25.71
N GLY A 114 16.12 25.87 -25.50
CA GLY A 114 15.09 25.01 -24.95
C GLY A 114 14.85 25.27 -23.46
N PRO A 115 13.62 25.09 -22.96
CA PRO A 115 13.33 25.24 -21.54
C PRO A 115 14.10 24.23 -20.68
N VAL A 116 14.47 24.63 -19.47
CA VAL A 116 15.11 23.78 -18.47
C VAL A 116 14.18 22.64 -18.04
N VAL A 117 14.73 21.42 -17.97
CA VAL A 117 14.03 20.24 -17.50
C VAL A 117 14.09 20.19 -15.96
N LYS A 118 12.97 20.53 -15.30
CA LYS A 118 12.90 20.55 -13.82
C LYS A 118 12.44 19.24 -13.19
N GLN A 119 11.76 18.39 -13.95
CA GLN A 119 11.21 17.12 -13.51
C GLN A 119 11.02 16.17 -14.68
N LEU A 120 11.09 14.87 -14.42
CA LEU A 120 10.88 13.82 -15.42
C LEU A 120 9.70 12.92 -15.00
N LYS A 121 8.82 12.61 -15.95
CA LYS A 121 7.71 11.68 -15.76
C LYS A 121 8.07 10.32 -16.34
N TYR A 122 7.62 9.26 -15.69
CA TYR A 122 7.89 7.89 -16.13
C TYR A 122 6.73 6.96 -15.78
N LYS A 123 6.57 5.91 -16.58
CA LYS A 123 5.67 4.79 -16.30
C LYS A 123 6.23 4.03 -15.09
N SER A 124 5.50 4.06 -13.97
CA SER A 124 5.89 3.41 -12.73
C SER A 124 5.41 1.96 -12.73
N LYS A 125 4.62 1.55 -11.75
CA LYS A 125 3.97 0.24 -11.69
C LYS A 125 2.64 0.24 -12.44
N LYS A 126 2.19 -0.95 -12.86
CA LYS A 126 0.81 -1.16 -13.32
C LYS A 126 -0.18 -0.73 -12.24
N LEU A 127 -1.30 -0.17 -12.65
CA LEU A 127 -2.36 0.28 -11.75
C LEU A 127 -2.99 -0.93 -11.05
N GLY A 128 -2.96 -0.92 -9.72
CA GLY A 128 -3.61 -1.91 -8.87
C GLY A 128 -4.74 -1.28 -8.07
N SER A 129 -4.95 -1.67 -6.81
CA SER A 129 -5.96 -1.06 -5.94
C SER A 129 -5.78 0.47 -5.83
N HIS A 130 -6.85 1.21 -6.15
CA HIS A 130 -6.87 2.68 -6.23
C HIS A 130 -8.27 3.22 -5.96
N LYS A 131 -8.35 4.53 -5.68
CA LYS A 131 -9.59 5.30 -5.77
C LYS A 131 -9.58 6.08 -7.07
N ASP A 132 -10.61 5.89 -7.90
CA ASP A 132 -10.81 6.71 -9.09
C ASP A 132 -11.38 8.08 -8.71
N LEU A 133 -10.75 9.14 -9.19
CA LEU A 133 -11.13 10.54 -9.01
C LEU A 133 -11.35 11.25 -10.34
N SER A 134 -11.37 10.52 -11.46
CA SER A 134 -11.45 11.08 -12.82
C SER A 134 -12.69 11.96 -13.01
N TYR A 135 -13.81 11.60 -12.38
CA TYR A 135 -15.05 12.37 -12.38
C TYR A 135 -14.90 13.82 -11.87
N LYS A 136 -13.84 14.14 -11.11
CA LYS A 136 -13.58 15.50 -10.61
C LYS A 136 -12.81 16.37 -11.61
N PHE A 137 -12.20 15.78 -12.64
CA PHE A 137 -11.21 16.46 -13.47
C PHE A 137 -11.44 16.34 -14.98
N ASP A 138 -12.45 15.57 -15.40
CA ASP A 138 -12.77 15.27 -16.81
C ASP A 138 -11.52 14.99 -17.69
N PRO A 139 -10.66 14.03 -17.30
CA PRO A 139 -9.41 13.78 -18.00
C PRO A 139 -9.64 13.07 -19.35
N LYS A 140 -8.98 13.55 -20.41
CA LYS A 140 -8.94 12.86 -21.71
C LYS A 140 -7.89 11.74 -21.72
N ASN A 141 -8.29 10.54 -22.16
CA ASN A 141 -7.43 9.38 -22.45
C ASN A 141 -6.50 8.97 -21.29
N LYS A 142 -6.96 9.15 -20.05
CA LYS A 142 -6.25 8.78 -18.83
C LYS A 142 -7.20 8.86 -17.64
N ARG A 143 -6.80 8.26 -16.52
CA ARG A 143 -7.47 8.40 -15.24
C ARG A 143 -6.67 9.26 -14.27
N VAL A 144 -7.40 9.82 -13.31
CA VAL A 144 -6.86 10.54 -12.17
C VAL A 144 -7.20 9.74 -10.93
N VAL A 145 -6.19 9.25 -10.22
CA VAL A 145 -6.38 8.28 -9.14
C VAL A 145 -5.58 8.67 -7.89
N THR A 146 -6.03 8.19 -6.74
CA THR A 146 -5.22 8.14 -5.50
C THR A 146 -4.97 6.69 -5.11
N LEU A 147 -3.90 6.44 -4.38
CA LEU A 147 -3.40 5.09 -4.07
C LEU A 147 -3.39 4.83 -2.56
N SER A 148 -3.11 3.58 -2.19
CA SER A 148 -2.95 3.15 -0.79
C SER A 148 -4.21 3.36 0.04
N LEU A 149 -5.34 2.82 -0.43
CA LEU A 149 -6.58 2.74 0.34
C LEU A 149 -6.32 1.99 1.66
N LYS A 150 -6.51 2.66 2.80
CA LYS A 150 -6.11 2.14 4.12
C LYS A 150 -7.13 1.13 4.65
N PRO A 151 -6.70 -0.05 5.10
CA PRO A 151 -7.59 -1.04 5.70
C PRO A 151 -8.05 -0.57 7.09
N PHE A 152 -9.32 -0.83 7.40
CA PHE A 152 -9.92 -0.62 8.71
C PHE A 152 -9.93 -1.92 9.51
N ARG A 153 -10.44 -3.00 8.91
CA ARG A 153 -10.46 -4.35 9.48
C ARG A 153 -10.51 -5.41 8.37
N MET A 154 -10.35 -6.67 8.75
CA MET A 154 -10.74 -7.80 7.91
C MET A 154 -11.80 -8.66 8.61
N ASP A 155 -12.73 -9.20 7.84
CA ASP A 155 -13.75 -10.13 8.33
C ASP A 155 -13.40 -11.52 7.80
N VAL A 156 -13.19 -12.49 8.69
CA VAL A 156 -12.76 -13.85 8.36
C VAL A 156 -13.96 -14.78 8.25
N TYR A 157 -13.94 -15.61 7.22
CA TYR A 157 -14.96 -16.60 6.90
C TYR A 157 -14.31 -17.97 6.78
N LYS A 158 -15.01 -19.02 7.22
CA LYS A 158 -14.63 -20.41 6.95
C LYS A 158 -15.66 -21.01 5.99
N ASP A 159 -15.30 -21.04 4.72
CA ASP A 159 -16.15 -21.59 3.67
C ASP A 159 -15.67 -23.01 3.37
N GLU A 160 -16.51 -24.00 3.68
CA GLU A 160 -16.11 -25.42 3.78
C GLU A 160 -14.86 -25.58 4.69
N GLU A 161 -13.77 -26.13 4.16
CA GLU A 161 -12.49 -26.28 4.86
C GLU A 161 -11.47 -25.17 4.54
N ARG A 162 -11.93 -24.05 3.97
CA ARG A 162 -11.04 -22.96 3.54
C ARG A 162 -11.37 -21.64 4.20
N TYR A 163 -10.36 -21.04 4.82
CA TYR A 163 -10.45 -19.65 5.27
C TYR A 163 -10.37 -18.67 4.09
N LYS A 164 -11.30 -17.72 4.10
CA LYS A 164 -11.36 -16.55 3.22
C LYS A 164 -11.49 -15.30 4.10
N PHE A 165 -11.19 -14.13 3.55
CA PHE A 165 -11.45 -12.88 4.26
C PHE A 165 -11.89 -11.77 3.32
N VAL A 166 -12.71 -10.87 3.86
CA VAL A 166 -13.10 -9.61 3.23
C VAL A 166 -12.32 -8.47 3.87
N THR A 167 -11.76 -7.58 3.05
CA THR A 167 -11.11 -6.35 3.52
C THR A 167 -12.09 -5.19 3.55
N ILE A 168 -12.27 -4.61 4.74
CA ILE A 168 -13.00 -3.36 4.93
C ILE A 168 -11.99 -2.24 5.08
N ARG A 169 -12.14 -1.20 4.27
CA ARG A 169 -11.28 -0.02 4.24
C ARG A 169 -12.00 1.14 4.90
N TYR A 170 -11.24 2.15 5.34
CA TYR A 170 -11.88 3.35 5.89
C TYR A 170 -12.77 4.07 4.87
N ASP A 171 -12.38 4.07 3.58
CA ASP A 171 -13.19 4.60 2.46
C ASP A 171 -14.47 3.78 2.17
N ASP A 172 -14.65 2.64 2.85
CA ASP A 172 -15.88 1.85 2.77
C ASP A 172 -16.96 2.31 3.75
N LEU A 173 -16.57 3.09 4.77
CA LEU A 173 -17.48 3.61 5.77
C LEU A 173 -18.04 4.98 5.34
N LYS A 174 -19.35 5.17 5.51
CA LYS A 174 -20.03 6.45 5.30
C LYS A 174 -20.47 7.05 6.63
N GLU A 175 -20.29 8.36 6.78
CA GLU A 175 -20.82 9.06 7.95
C GLU A 175 -22.31 9.33 7.75
N GLU A 176 -23.15 8.81 8.62
CA GLU A 176 -24.61 8.99 8.61
C GLU A 176 -25.10 9.21 10.04
N LYS A 177 -25.83 10.32 10.28
CA LYS A 177 -26.50 10.63 11.57
C LYS A 177 -25.59 10.47 12.81
N GLY A 178 -24.31 10.84 12.72
CA GLY A 178 -23.36 10.76 13.83
C GLY A 178 -22.76 9.36 14.06
N GLN A 179 -22.94 8.44 13.13
CA GLN A 179 -22.31 7.11 13.11
C GLN A 179 -21.57 6.90 11.79
N TYR A 180 -20.64 5.94 11.78
CA TYR A 180 -20.03 5.41 10.57
C TYR A 180 -20.68 4.09 10.20
N ILE A 181 -21.29 4.03 9.03
CA ILE A 181 -22.04 2.89 8.51
C ILE A 181 -21.24 2.24 7.38
N LEU A 182 -21.18 0.91 7.38
CA LEU A 182 -20.75 0.10 6.25
C LEU A 182 -22.00 -0.27 5.44
N PRO A 183 -22.21 0.31 4.23
CA PRO A 183 -23.38 -0.02 3.41
C PRO A 183 -23.41 -1.51 3.07
N LYS A 184 -24.58 -2.14 3.17
CA LYS A 184 -24.73 -3.58 2.96
C LYS A 184 -24.39 -3.98 1.53
N GLU A 185 -24.78 -3.16 0.56
CA GLU A 185 -24.51 -3.37 -0.86
C GLU A 185 -23.00 -3.39 -1.12
N LYS A 186 -22.27 -2.45 -0.52
CA LYS A 186 -20.81 -2.37 -0.61
C LYS A 186 -20.12 -3.56 0.06
N TYR A 187 -20.70 -4.09 1.13
CA TYR A 187 -20.20 -5.32 1.76
C TYR A 187 -20.45 -6.55 0.89
N GLN A 188 -21.64 -6.62 0.28
CA GLN A 188 -22.04 -7.70 -0.61
C GLN A 188 -21.14 -7.79 -1.86
N GLU A 189 -20.82 -6.65 -2.49
CA GLU A 189 -19.85 -6.58 -3.59
C GLU A 189 -18.51 -7.23 -3.21
N LYS A 190 -18.03 -6.99 -1.99
CA LYS A 190 -16.75 -7.55 -1.52
C LYS A 190 -16.84 -9.05 -1.21
N LEU A 191 -17.99 -9.52 -0.72
CA LEU A 191 -18.23 -10.95 -0.54
C LEU A 191 -18.18 -11.67 -1.89
N GLU A 192 -18.83 -11.09 -2.91
CA GLU A 192 -18.84 -11.59 -4.29
C GLU A 192 -17.43 -11.60 -4.91
N GLU A 193 -16.66 -10.51 -4.76
CA GLU A 193 -15.25 -10.43 -5.19
C GLU A 193 -14.37 -11.52 -4.57
N LYS A 194 -14.71 -11.97 -3.35
CA LYS A 194 -13.98 -13.03 -2.62
C LYS A 194 -14.60 -14.42 -2.82
N GLY A 195 -15.71 -14.51 -3.55
CA GLY A 195 -16.47 -15.75 -3.74
C GLY A 195 -16.96 -16.33 -2.42
N ILE A 196 -17.45 -15.50 -1.51
CA ILE A 196 -18.08 -15.90 -0.24
C ILE A 196 -19.60 -15.81 -0.44
N THR A 197 -20.29 -16.96 -0.42
CA THR A 197 -21.72 -17.05 -0.74
C THR A 197 -22.60 -17.08 0.51
N ASP A 198 -22.13 -17.66 1.61
CA ASP A 198 -22.86 -17.75 2.86
C ASP A 198 -22.25 -16.85 3.95
N VAL A 199 -23.01 -15.83 4.35
CA VAL A 199 -22.60 -14.89 5.42
C VAL A 199 -22.62 -15.59 6.80
N GLY A 200 -23.39 -16.67 6.95
CA GLY A 200 -23.42 -17.51 8.15
C GLY A 200 -22.08 -18.17 8.46
N ASN A 201 -21.20 -18.31 7.47
CA ASN A 201 -19.84 -18.82 7.64
C ASN A 201 -18.86 -17.82 8.26
N PHE A 202 -19.34 -16.64 8.68
CA PHE A 202 -18.55 -15.65 9.41
C PHE A 202 -17.96 -16.24 10.70
N GLN A 203 -16.68 -15.95 10.94
CA GLN A 203 -15.96 -16.41 12.13
C GLN A 203 -15.73 -15.26 13.12
N PHE A 204 -15.00 -14.23 12.68
CA PHE A 204 -14.60 -13.10 13.52
C PHE A 204 -14.08 -11.92 12.68
N SER A 205 -14.06 -10.73 13.29
CA SER A 205 -13.46 -9.53 12.70
C SER A 205 -12.10 -9.25 13.35
N VAL A 206 -11.10 -8.90 12.55
CA VAL A 206 -9.74 -8.60 13.02
C VAL A 206 -9.38 -7.15 12.70
N TYR A 207 -9.09 -6.39 13.75
CA TYR A 207 -8.66 -5.00 13.74
C TYR A 207 -7.16 -4.90 14.06
N THR A 208 -6.57 -3.74 13.81
CA THR A 208 -5.16 -3.50 14.15
C THR A 208 -4.91 -3.80 15.64
N SER A 209 -3.84 -4.56 15.89
CA SER A 209 -3.39 -5.06 17.19
C SER A 209 -4.19 -6.22 17.79
N ASP A 210 -5.24 -6.73 17.14
CA ASP A 210 -5.83 -8.02 17.53
C ASP A 210 -4.77 -9.15 17.48
N ILE A 211 -4.92 -10.14 18.37
CA ILE A 211 -4.08 -11.34 18.34
C ILE A 211 -4.80 -12.40 17.53
N ILE A 212 -4.11 -12.97 16.56
CA ILE A 212 -4.57 -14.09 15.76
C ILE A 212 -3.65 -15.28 15.92
N VAL A 213 -4.21 -16.48 15.76
CA VAL A 213 -3.48 -17.73 15.74
C VAL A 213 -3.70 -18.38 14.38
N VAL A 214 -2.62 -18.68 13.68
CA VAL A 214 -2.65 -19.33 12.36
C VAL A 214 -1.78 -20.58 12.44
N ASP A 215 -2.41 -21.75 12.28
CA ASP A 215 -1.78 -23.06 12.40
C ASP A 215 -0.90 -23.20 13.66
N GLY A 216 -1.43 -22.74 14.80
CA GLY A 216 -0.77 -22.79 16.11
C GLY A 216 0.26 -21.69 16.39
N ILE A 217 0.52 -20.79 15.43
CA ILE A 217 1.47 -19.68 15.62
C ILE A 217 0.70 -18.38 15.86
N GLU A 218 1.09 -17.66 16.92
CA GLU A 218 0.45 -16.41 17.30
C GLU A 218 1.10 -15.18 16.69
N TYR A 219 0.25 -14.24 16.28
CA TYR A 219 0.66 -12.98 15.70
C TYR A 219 -0.19 -11.83 16.22
N ARG A 220 0.42 -10.65 16.34
CA ARG A 220 -0.30 -9.39 16.45
C ARG A 220 -0.62 -8.88 15.05
N PHE A 221 -1.88 -8.68 14.73
CA PHE A 221 -2.31 -8.20 13.42
C PHE A 221 -1.93 -6.73 13.21
N VAL A 222 -1.38 -6.40 12.04
CA VAL A 222 -1.06 -5.01 11.65
C VAL A 222 -2.15 -4.49 10.71
N GLY A 223 -2.51 -5.27 9.70
CA GLY A 223 -3.48 -4.88 8.69
C GLY A 223 -3.42 -5.77 7.44
N VAL A 224 -4.38 -5.60 6.53
CA VAL A 224 -4.31 -6.23 5.21
C VAL A 224 -3.27 -5.50 4.36
N ASN A 225 -2.21 -6.22 3.96
CA ASN A 225 -1.13 -5.66 3.13
C ASN A 225 -1.50 -5.67 1.65
N GLU A 226 -2.08 -6.77 1.16
CA GLU A 226 -2.51 -6.88 -0.23
C GLU A 226 -3.72 -7.79 -0.37
N ASP A 227 -4.87 -7.14 -0.54
CA ASP A 227 -6.18 -7.78 -0.58
C ASP A 227 -6.33 -8.75 -1.76
N ALA A 228 -5.95 -8.36 -2.98
CA ALA A 228 -6.06 -9.22 -4.17
C ALA A 228 -5.27 -10.53 -4.06
N ARG A 229 -4.15 -10.52 -3.33
CA ARG A 229 -3.31 -11.70 -3.09
C ARG A 229 -3.57 -12.36 -1.73
N ASN A 230 -4.59 -11.91 -0.99
CA ASN A 230 -4.92 -12.38 0.36
C ASN A 230 -3.72 -12.31 1.34
N VAL A 231 -2.91 -11.26 1.25
CA VAL A 231 -1.72 -11.08 2.09
C VAL A 231 -2.04 -10.15 3.26
N ILE A 232 -1.81 -10.64 4.47
CA ILE A 232 -1.89 -9.83 5.69
C ILE A 232 -0.49 -9.53 6.23
N GLU A 233 -0.37 -8.42 6.95
CA GLU A 233 0.81 -8.06 7.71
C GLU A 233 0.55 -8.25 9.19
N CYS A 234 1.57 -8.78 9.85
CA CYS A 234 1.55 -9.16 11.24
C CYS A 234 2.86 -8.74 11.90
N ASP A 235 2.89 -8.87 13.22
CA ASP A 235 4.05 -8.66 14.05
C ASP A 235 4.09 -9.73 15.15
N THR A 236 5.22 -9.86 15.85
CA THR A 236 5.28 -10.71 17.03
C THR A 236 4.47 -10.11 18.18
N VAL A 237 3.94 -10.95 19.07
CA VAL A 237 3.11 -10.50 20.21
C VAL A 237 3.96 -9.89 21.33
N ASN A 238 5.14 -10.44 21.59
CA ASN A 238 5.99 -10.08 22.73
C ASN A 238 7.02 -8.97 22.43
N ARG A 239 7.32 -8.72 21.15
CA ARG A 239 8.28 -7.70 20.71
C ARG A 239 7.93 -7.22 19.31
N LYS A 240 8.67 -6.24 18.82
CA LYS A 240 8.64 -5.87 17.40
C LYS A 240 9.55 -6.81 16.61
N SER A 241 9.06 -7.28 15.47
CA SER A 241 9.84 -8.08 14.51
C SER A 241 10.92 -7.23 13.82
N ASP A 242 12.08 -7.83 13.56
CA ASP A 242 13.19 -7.17 12.87
C ASP A 242 12.87 -6.90 11.39
N LYS A 243 12.01 -7.74 10.80
CA LYS A 243 11.56 -7.66 9.42
C LYS A 243 10.04 -7.73 9.39
N ARG A 244 9.43 -7.08 8.39
CA ARG A 244 7.98 -7.12 8.17
C ARG A 244 7.52 -8.56 7.96
N LEU A 245 6.62 -9.03 8.82
CA LEU A 245 6.02 -10.36 8.71
C LEU A 245 4.78 -10.26 7.83
N ARG A 246 4.82 -10.91 6.66
CA ARG A 246 3.70 -10.98 5.73
C ARG A 246 3.49 -12.43 5.34
N PHE A 247 2.25 -12.87 5.38
CA PHE A 247 1.90 -14.20 4.88
C PHE A 247 0.55 -14.16 4.16
N THR A 248 0.41 -15.11 3.25
CA THR A 248 -0.79 -15.26 2.43
C THR A 248 -1.77 -16.19 3.10
N ILE A 249 -3.04 -15.80 3.18
CA ILE A 249 -4.12 -16.70 3.59
C ILE A 249 -4.38 -17.67 2.43
N THR A 250 -3.84 -18.88 2.55
CA THR A 250 -3.95 -19.92 1.53
C THR A 250 -4.97 -20.98 1.94
N LYS A 251 -5.35 -21.84 0.99
CA LYS A 251 -6.18 -23.02 1.25
C LYS A 251 -5.54 -24.07 2.16
N LYS A 252 -4.27 -23.92 2.53
CA LYS A 252 -3.55 -24.87 3.39
C LYS A 252 -3.68 -24.56 4.88
N ILE A 253 -4.18 -23.36 5.22
CA ILE A 253 -4.40 -22.98 6.61
C ILE A 253 -5.56 -23.82 7.13
N MET A 254 -5.27 -24.62 8.16
CA MET A 254 -6.23 -25.54 8.77
C MET A 254 -6.85 -24.93 10.01
N ASP A 255 -6.10 -24.10 10.73
CA ASP A 255 -6.55 -23.43 11.94
C ASP A 255 -6.34 -21.92 11.86
N PHE A 256 -7.41 -21.15 12.05
CA PHE A 256 -7.35 -19.69 12.12
C PHE A 256 -8.31 -19.21 13.19
N LYS A 257 -7.75 -18.65 14.26
CA LYS A 257 -8.50 -18.19 15.45
C LYS A 257 -8.13 -16.76 15.82
N LYS A 258 -9.03 -16.11 16.53
CA LYS A 258 -8.79 -14.84 17.22
C LYS A 258 -8.69 -15.10 18.73
N VAL A 259 -7.72 -14.43 19.36
CA VAL A 259 -7.49 -14.50 20.81
C VAL A 259 -7.65 -13.10 21.36
N ASN A 260 -8.49 -12.98 22.37
CA ASN A 260 -8.71 -11.73 23.07
C ASN A 260 -7.86 -11.69 24.34
N THR A 261 -7.53 -10.48 24.78
CA THR A 261 -6.80 -10.25 26.03
C THR A 261 -7.46 -9.18 26.87
N ASN A 262 -7.42 -9.35 28.20
CA ASN A 262 -7.75 -8.25 29.10
C ASN A 262 -6.55 -7.28 29.22
N VAL A 263 -6.68 -6.22 30.00
CA VAL A 263 -5.61 -5.22 30.19
C VAL A 263 -4.35 -5.77 30.88
N LEU A 264 -4.47 -6.92 31.57
CA LEU A 264 -3.35 -7.62 32.22
C LEU A 264 -2.69 -8.65 31.30
N GLY A 265 -3.27 -8.89 30.12
CA GLY A 265 -2.79 -9.88 29.15
C GLY A 265 -3.28 -11.31 29.42
N ASP A 266 -4.29 -11.50 30.26
CA ASP A 266 -4.99 -12.79 30.38
C ASP A 266 -5.75 -13.08 29.10
N ARG A 267 -5.67 -14.32 28.64
CA ARG A 267 -6.11 -14.74 27.31
C ARG A 267 -7.44 -15.48 27.38
N PHE A 268 -8.30 -15.21 26.41
CA PHE A 268 -9.55 -15.94 26.22
C PHE A 268 -9.82 -16.12 24.73
N PRO A 269 -10.36 -17.29 24.33
CA PRO A 269 -10.75 -17.51 22.94
C PRO A 269 -11.86 -16.53 22.54
N ASP A 270 -11.84 -16.10 21.29
CA ASP A 270 -13.00 -15.44 20.71
C ASP A 270 -14.09 -16.47 20.39
N SER A 271 -15.33 -16.19 20.76
CA SER A 271 -16.46 -17.08 20.49
C SER A 271 -17.74 -16.30 20.26
N GLY A 272 -18.42 -16.55 19.14
CA GLY A 272 -19.74 -15.99 18.85
C GLY A 272 -19.72 -14.51 18.47
N GLU A 273 -18.63 -14.01 17.90
CA GLU A 273 -18.58 -12.65 17.34
C GLU A 273 -19.65 -12.50 16.23
N LYS A 274 -20.24 -11.30 16.14
CA LYS A 274 -21.22 -10.94 15.11
C LYS A 274 -20.68 -9.82 14.26
N LEU A 275 -21.01 -9.85 12.97
CA LEU A 275 -20.68 -8.79 12.03
C LEU A 275 -21.18 -7.44 12.50
N ARG A 276 -20.30 -6.43 12.40
CA ARG A 276 -20.62 -5.04 12.74
C ARG A 276 -20.69 -4.19 11.48
N PHE A 277 -21.82 -3.51 11.31
CA PHE A 277 -22.08 -2.60 10.20
C PHE A 277 -22.16 -1.13 10.61
N SER A 278 -22.11 -0.83 11.91
CA SER A 278 -22.17 0.53 12.42
C SER A 278 -21.14 0.76 13.53
N TYR A 279 -20.63 1.99 13.58
CA TYR A 279 -19.64 2.45 14.56
C TYR A 279 -20.02 3.83 15.06
N ASN A 280 -19.90 4.05 16.36
CA ASN A 280 -20.09 5.39 16.92
C ASN A 280 -18.92 6.29 16.52
N LYS A 281 -19.21 7.59 16.40
CA LYS A 281 -18.22 8.63 16.13
C LYS A 281 -17.27 8.85 17.30
#